data_AF-A0A373QCA5-F1
#
_entry.id   AF-A0A373QCA5-F1
#
_cell.length_a   1.000
_cell.length_b   1.000
_cell.length_c   1.000
_cell.angle_alpha   90.00
_cell.angle_beta   90.00
_cell.angle_gamma   90.00
#
_symmetry.space_group_name_H-M   'P 1'
#
loop_
_entity.id
_entity.type
_entity.pdbx_description
1 polymer ?
#
loop_
_entity_poly.entity_id
_entity_poly.type
_entity_poly.pdbx_seq_one_letter_code
_entity_poly.pdbx_strand_id
1 'polypeptide(L)'
;MPNIRPVSDLRNYTDVLKDISIDSPVFLTKNGRGRYAIIDIDEYERTQAKIKIMSKLADAEQAAKKDGWIDATDVKKILGVE
;
A
#
# COMPACT_ATOMS: atom_id res chain seq x y z
N MET A 1 -1.64 15.51 10.45
CA MET A 1 -2.58 16.32 9.64
C MET A 1 -2.08 16.24 8.20
N PRO A 2 -2.94 15.93 7.19
CA PRO A 2 -2.45 15.66 5.84
C PRO A 2 -1.76 16.89 5.23
N ASN A 3 -0.59 16.69 4.62
CA ASN A 3 0.14 17.76 3.94
C ASN A 3 -0.49 18.01 2.57
N ILE A 4 -1.22 19.13 2.42
CA ILE A 4 -1.98 19.45 1.20
C ILE A 4 -1.41 20.73 0.58
N ARG A 5 -1.00 20.63 -0.69
CA ARG A 5 -0.40 21.74 -1.44
C ARG A 5 -1.06 21.92 -2.82
N PRO A 6 -1.06 23.11 -3.43
CA PRO A 6 -1.50 23.25 -4.81
C PRO A 6 -0.45 22.65 -5.76
N VAL A 7 -0.90 22.12 -6.90
CA VAL A 7 0.00 21.55 -7.92
C VAL A 7 0.99 22.58 -8.47
N SER A 8 0.70 23.89 -8.33
CA SER A 8 1.62 24.97 -8.69
C SER A 8 2.89 25.00 -7.85
N ASP A 9 2.89 24.41 -6.64
CA ASP A 9 4.08 24.35 -5.77
C ASP A 9 5.20 23.50 -6.39
N LEU A 10 4.87 22.60 -7.32
CA LEU A 10 5.87 21.84 -8.08
C LEU A 10 6.79 22.70 -8.94
N ARG A 11 6.47 23.99 -9.15
CA ARG A 11 7.43 24.94 -9.75
C ARG A 11 8.71 25.05 -8.91
N ASN A 12 8.59 24.91 -7.59
CA ASN A 12 9.71 24.77 -6.66
C ASN A 12 9.61 23.40 -5.96
N TYR A 13 9.83 22.35 -6.74
CA TYR A 13 9.66 20.97 -6.27
C TYR A 13 10.57 20.61 -5.08
N THR A 14 11.72 21.28 -4.89
CA THR A 14 12.63 21.00 -3.78
C THR A 14 11.96 21.16 -2.41
N ASP A 15 11.10 22.17 -2.24
CA ASP A 15 10.38 22.36 -0.97
C ASP A 15 9.22 21.39 -0.79
N VAL A 16 8.68 20.84 -1.89
CA VAL A 16 7.66 19.79 -1.84
C VAL A 16 8.31 18.47 -1.43
N LEU A 17 9.49 18.15 -1.97
CA LEU A 17 10.18 16.87 -1.70
C LEU A 17 10.72 16.77 -0.27
N LYS A 18 11.10 17.88 0.37
CA LYS A 18 11.61 17.88 1.77
C LYS A 18 10.60 17.37 2.80
N ASP A 19 9.31 17.52 2.51
CA ASP A 19 8.24 17.13 3.42
C ASP A 19 7.82 15.66 3.28
N ILE A 20 8.39 14.96 2.29
CA ILE A 20 8.04 13.59 1.96
C ILE A 20 8.94 12.65 2.75
N SER A 21 8.31 11.76 3.51
CA SER A 21 8.96 10.64 4.17
C SER A 21 7.99 9.46 4.24
N ILE A 22 8.48 8.31 4.71
CA ILE A 22 7.61 7.20 5.14
C ILE A 22 6.52 7.74 6.08
N ASP A 23 5.28 7.31 5.86
CA ASP A 23 4.06 7.78 6.54
C ASP A 23 3.74 9.29 6.42
N SER A 24 4.49 10.06 5.63
CA SER A 24 4.28 11.50 5.40
C SER A 24 4.09 11.83 3.91
N PRO A 25 2.93 11.47 3.33
CA PRO A 25 2.59 11.81 1.95
C PRO A 25 2.28 13.30 1.78
N VAL A 26 2.60 13.85 0.60
CA VAL A 26 2.13 15.16 0.15
C VAL A 26 1.00 14.99 -0.87
N PHE A 27 -0.16 15.58 -0.59
CA PHE A 27 -1.31 15.58 -1.48
C PHE A 27 -1.38 16.88 -2.27
N LEU A 28 -1.41 16.77 -3.60
CA LEU A 28 -1.52 17.92 -4.48
C LEU A 28 -2.95 18.15 -4.95
N THR A 29 -3.36 19.41 -4.92
CA THR A 29 -4.66 19.88 -5.39
C THR A 29 -4.55 20.60 -6.72
N LYS A 30 -5.58 20.47 -7.56
CA LYS A 30 -5.79 21.32 -8.74
C LYS A 30 -7.15 21.99 -8.59
N ASN A 31 -7.16 23.34 -8.57
CA ASN A 31 -8.36 24.14 -8.35
C ASN A 31 -9.11 23.75 -7.05
N GLY A 32 -8.36 23.57 -5.95
CA GLY A 32 -8.92 23.21 -4.64
C GLY A 32 -9.36 21.75 -4.49
N ARG A 33 -9.24 20.93 -5.54
CA ARG A 33 -9.59 19.50 -5.49
C ARG A 33 -8.35 18.62 -5.47
N GLY A 34 -8.27 17.70 -4.52
CA GLY A 34 -7.21 16.68 -4.47
C GLY A 34 -7.13 15.91 -5.78
N ARG A 35 -5.92 15.72 -6.31
CA ARG A 35 -5.70 15.08 -7.61
C ARG A 35 -4.51 14.15 -7.63
N TYR A 36 -3.43 14.48 -6.92
CA TYR A 36 -2.23 13.66 -6.88
C TYR A 36 -1.78 13.43 -5.44
N ALA A 37 -1.04 12.36 -5.21
CA ALA A 37 -0.28 12.12 -4.00
C ALA A 37 1.16 11.84 -4.40
N ILE A 38 2.12 12.43 -3.69
CA ILE A 38 3.54 12.12 -3.81
C ILE A 38 3.93 11.48 -2.49
N ILE A 39 4.55 10.30 -2.58
CA ILE A 39 4.92 9.47 -1.45
C ILE A 39 6.36 9.02 -1.60
N ASP A 40 6.95 8.62 -0.48
CA ASP A 40 8.26 7.97 -0.46
C ASP A 40 8.22 6.65 -1.27
N ILE A 41 9.34 6.31 -1.91
CA ILE A 41 9.43 5.10 -2.74
C ILE A 41 9.26 3.83 -1.90
N ASP A 42 9.79 3.80 -0.68
CA ASP A 42 9.67 2.65 0.20
C ASP A 42 8.21 2.49 0.67
N GLU A 43 7.51 3.60 0.88
CA GLU A 43 6.08 3.61 1.23
C GLU A 43 5.22 3.09 0.06
N TYR A 44 5.55 3.49 -1.17
CA TYR A 44 4.89 2.97 -2.38
C TYR A 44 5.06 1.44 -2.48
N GLU A 45 6.29 0.94 -2.34
CA GLU A 45 6.58 -0.49 -2.44
C GLU A 45 5.88 -1.30 -1.34
N ARG A 46 5.89 -0.81 -0.10
CA ARG A 46 5.15 -1.41 1.03
C ARG A 46 3.64 -1.48 0.74
N THR A 47 3.08 -0.41 0.20
CA THR A 47 1.67 -0.36 -0.19
C THR A 47 1.35 -1.39 -1.28
N GLN A 48 2.18 -1.50 -2.32
CA GLN A 48 2.01 -2.51 -3.38
C GLN A 48 2.12 -3.94 -2.83
N ALA A 49 3.09 -4.21 -1.97
CA ALA A 49 3.25 -5.51 -1.32
C ALA A 49 2.02 -5.87 -0.47
N LYS A 50 1.48 -4.91 0.29
CA LYS A 50 0.27 -5.09 1.09
C LYS A 50 -0.93 -5.42 0.21
N ILE A 51 -1.15 -4.68 -0.89
CA ILE A 51 -2.23 -4.96 -1.85
C ILE A 51 -2.11 -6.39 -2.39
N LYS A 52 -0.92 -6.81 -2.78
CA LYS A 52 -0.65 -8.16 -3.29
C LYS A 52 -0.99 -9.25 -2.25
N ILE A 53 -0.60 -9.04 -1.00
CA ILE A 53 -0.92 -9.98 0.09
C ILE A 53 -2.44 -10.04 0.31
N MET A 54 -3.11 -8.88 0.39
CA MET A 54 -4.56 -8.83 0.59
C MET A 54 -5.32 -9.52 -0.55
N SER A 55 -4.89 -9.36 -1.79
CA SER A 55 -5.47 -10.08 -2.94
C SER A 55 -5.34 -11.59 -2.77
N LYS A 56 -4.13 -12.07 -2.44
CA LYS A 56 -3.89 -13.51 -2.23
C LYS A 56 -4.68 -14.06 -1.05
N LEU A 57 -4.85 -13.28 0.02
CA LEU A 57 -5.67 -13.67 1.16
C LEU A 57 -7.14 -13.79 0.78
N ALA A 58 -7.66 -12.86 -0.03
CA ALA A 58 -9.03 -12.93 -0.54
C ALA A 58 -9.26 -14.17 -1.41
N ASP A 59 -8.30 -14.50 -2.29
CA ASP A 59 -8.34 -15.71 -3.11
C ASP A 59 -8.32 -16.97 -2.24
N ALA A 60 -7.44 -17.01 -1.22
CA ALA A 60 -7.34 -18.12 -0.29
C ALA A 60 -8.62 -18.30 0.55
N GLU A 61 -9.25 -17.21 1.00
CA GLU A 61 -10.51 -17.25 1.74
C GLU A 61 -11.65 -17.82 0.88
N GLN A 62 -11.71 -17.44 -0.41
CA GLN A 62 -12.69 -17.99 -1.34
C GLN A 62 -12.46 -19.48 -1.59
N ALA A 63 -11.20 -19.88 -1.80
CA ALA A 63 -10.85 -21.29 -1.98
C ALA A 63 -11.22 -22.11 -0.75
N ALA A 64 -10.90 -21.64 0.45
CA ALA A 64 -11.20 -22.36 1.68
C ALA A 64 -12.72 -22.48 1.96
N LYS A 65 -13.52 -21.46 1.58
CA LYS A 65 -14.99 -21.55 1.64
C LYS A 65 -15.56 -22.61 0.69
N LYS A 66 -14.91 -22.87 -0.43
CA LYS A 66 -15.37 -23.83 -1.46
C LYS A 66 -14.86 -25.24 -1.21
N ASP A 67 -13.57 -25.37 -0.96
CA ASP A 67 -12.84 -26.65 -0.94
C ASP A 67 -12.56 -27.13 0.50
N GLY A 68 -12.87 -26.30 1.51
CA GLY A 68 -12.66 -26.57 2.93
C GLY A 68 -11.35 -26.01 3.47
N TRP A 69 -11.21 -26.03 4.79
CA TRP A 69 -9.99 -25.60 5.49
C TRP A 69 -9.10 -26.80 5.79
N ILE A 70 -7.78 -26.61 5.74
CA ILE A 70 -6.80 -27.61 6.16
C ILE A 70 -6.27 -27.20 7.54
N ASP A 71 -6.14 -28.17 8.43
CA ASP A 71 -5.62 -27.96 9.78
C ASP A 71 -4.13 -27.61 9.76
N ALA A 72 -3.68 -26.78 10.70
CA ALA A 72 -2.30 -26.27 10.72
C ALA A 72 -1.25 -27.41 10.78
N THR A 73 -1.61 -28.51 11.45
CA THR A 73 -0.76 -29.71 11.55
C THR A 73 -0.56 -30.39 10.19
N ASP A 74 -1.60 -30.43 9.36
CA ASP A 74 -1.54 -31.06 8.04
C ASP A 74 -0.84 -30.16 7.03
N VAL A 75 -1.00 -28.83 7.14
CA VAL A 75 -0.23 -27.86 6.35
C VAL A 75 1.28 -28.03 6.57
N LYS A 76 1.74 -28.20 7.82
CA LYS A 76 3.16 -28.42 8.13
C LYS A 76 3.72 -29.69 7.46
N LYS A 77 2.96 -30.79 7.50
CA LYS A 77 3.32 -32.04 6.81
C LYS A 77 3.40 -31.86 5.30
N ILE A 78 2.42 -31.17 4.69
CA ILE A 78 2.40 -30.90 3.24
C ILE A 78 3.60 -30.04 2.81
N LEU A 79 3.97 -29.05 3.61
CA LEU A 79 5.07 -28.14 3.31
C LEU A 79 6.46 -28.69 3.68
N GLY A 80 6.55 -29.86 4.32
CA GLY A 80 7.82 -30.48 4.71
C GLY A 80 8.58 -29.69 5.77
N VAL A 81 7.86 -28.92 6.59
CA VAL A 81 8.41 -28.13 7.71
C VAL A 81 7.82 -28.69 9.01
N GLU A 82 8.39 -29.80 9.48
CA GLU A 82 8.16 -30.33 10.83
C GLU A 82 9.02 -29.59 11.86
#